data_AF-A0A6P7GLE3-F1
#
_entry.id   AF-A0A6P7GLE3-F1
#
_cell.length_a   1.000
_cell.length_b   1.000
_cell.length_c   1.000
_cell.angle_alpha   90.00
_cell.angle_beta   90.00
_cell.angle_gamma   90.00
#
_symmetry.space_group_name_H-M   'P 1'
#
loop_
_entity.id
_entity.type
_entity.pdbx_description
1 polymer ?
#
loop_
_entity_poly.entity_id
_entity_poly.type
_entity_poly.pdbx_seq_one_letter_code
_entity_poly.pdbx_strand_id
1 'polypeptide(L)'
;MNHQRLPKALLIIPRSFGKMHLVALVWLGNNFATFSTYYFFLLWGKTRQKVIFQKLWDALWILLLITYYMMSFVVITKVVFALNLPFASAVIITMESVRFLMKVHAFVRHNAPKMLHNSNDKTTLLSFSRFIYFLYIPTIIYRDQYPRLKKIRWGFVFFRLFEIANIIIFLAYWYEYVITPYFKESCLKTWSALEVFLLFIEFCIPAYVIIWLMFFTVLHSIQNAVGELLRFGDRLFYADWWNCTNVQQYYKKWNMVIGDWLYTYIYKDMYEIISPGNRNLGKIVTVLISALVHEWICTVSTGYFLPLHIPLMTFSTICMYAFRVKEYSTANNIVYIIMIMLGSNIIITFYAFEHFTRLNFPSNKQFVSLFWTNNCVTL
;
A
#
# COMPACT_ATOMS: atom_id res chain seq x y z
N MET A 1 0.73 -4.05 -40.41
CA MET A 1 0.35 -4.12 -38.99
C MET A 1 0.25 -5.58 -38.59
N ASN A 2 1.05 -6.07 -37.63
CA ASN A 2 0.98 -7.48 -37.22
C ASN A 2 -0.32 -7.74 -36.43
N HIS A 3 -1.34 -8.30 -37.08
CA HIS A 3 -2.64 -8.65 -36.48
C HIS A 3 -2.53 -9.62 -35.29
N GLN A 4 -1.38 -10.28 -35.08
CA GLN A 4 -1.10 -11.15 -33.93
C GLN A 4 -0.63 -10.40 -32.66
N ARG A 5 -0.42 -9.08 -32.73
CA ARG A 5 0.08 -8.29 -31.58
C ARG A 5 -1.02 -7.99 -30.55
N LEU A 6 -2.18 -7.48 -30.98
CA LEU A 6 -3.32 -7.16 -30.09
C LEU A 6 -3.72 -8.26 -29.10
N PRO A 7 -3.88 -9.54 -29.51
CA PRO A 7 -4.29 -10.58 -28.58
C PRO A 7 -3.24 -10.89 -27.50
N LYS A 8 -1.94 -10.69 -27.77
CA LYS A 8 -0.87 -11.00 -26.80
C LYS A 8 -0.93 -10.13 -25.55
N ALA A 9 -1.10 -8.82 -25.70
CA ALA A 9 -1.20 -7.90 -24.57
C ALA A 9 -2.43 -8.21 -23.69
N LEU A 10 -3.58 -8.52 -24.31
CA LEU A 10 -4.80 -8.83 -23.56
C LEU A 10 -4.71 -10.15 -22.78
N LEU A 11 -3.91 -11.12 -23.25
CA LEU A 11 -3.67 -12.38 -22.53
C LEU A 11 -2.88 -12.19 -21.22
N ILE A 12 -2.20 -11.06 -21.04
CA ILE A 12 -1.45 -10.74 -19.82
C ILE A 12 -2.39 -10.49 -18.66
N ILE A 13 -3.57 -9.92 -18.92
CA ILE A 13 -4.57 -9.61 -17.88
C ILE A 13 -5.01 -10.89 -17.15
N PRO A 14 -5.58 -11.93 -17.79
CA PRO A 14 -5.99 -13.14 -17.08
C PRO A 14 -4.81 -13.91 -16.48
N ARG A 15 -3.59 -13.78 -17.04
CA ARG A 15 -2.37 -14.39 -16.45
C ARG A 15 -1.95 -13.69 -15.16
N SER A 16 -1.98 -12.36 -15.14
CA SER A 16 -1.64 -11.53 -13.98
C SER A 16 -2.71 -11.58 -12.88
N PHE A 17 -3.98 -11.67 -13.26
CA PHE A 17 -5.12 -11.91 -12.37
C PHE A 17 -5.50 -13.40 -12.31
N GLY A 18 -4.51 -14.29 -12.34
CA GLY A 18 -4.76 -15.74 -12.23
C GLY A 18 -5.19 -16.15 -10.81
N LYS A 19 -5.92 -17.26 -10.69
CA LYS A 19 -6.34 -17.84 -9.39
C LYS A 19 -7.23 -16.91 -8.53
N MET A 20 -8.02 -16.03 -9.14
CA MET A 20 -8.89 -15.08 -8.42
C MET A 20 -9.93 -15.76 -7.52
N HIS A 21 -10.35 -16.99 -7.84
CA HIS A 21 -11.24 -17.76 -6.96
C HIS A 21 -10.56 -18.07 -5.60
N LEU A 22 -9.26 -18.40 -5.60
CA LEU A 22 -8.50 -18.59 -4.37
C LEU A 22 -8.27 -17.28 -3.63
N VAL A 23 -7.99 -16.20 -4.38
CA VAL A 23 -7.88 -14.83 -3.82
C VAL A 23 -9.16 -14.46 -3.07
N ALA A 24 -10.32 -14.71 -3.66
CA ALA A 24 -11.61 -14.45 -3.02
C ALA A 24 -11.80 -15.29 -1.75
N LEU A 25 -11.43 -16.58 -1.75
CA LEU A 25 -11.50 -17.43 -0.55
C LEU A 25 -10.60 -16.92 0.58
N VAL A 26 -9.36 -16.56 0.27
CA VAL A 26 -8.42 -16.00 1.25
C VAL A 26 -8.94 -14.66 1.78
N TRP A 27 -9.47 -13.81 0.90
CA TRP A 27 -10.07 -12.54 1.28
C TRP A 27 -11.29 -12.73 2.21
N LEU A 28 -12.15 -13.72 1.95
CA LEU A 28 -13.26 -14.07 2.84
C LEU A 28 -12.76 -14.54 4.21
N GLY A 29 -11.71 -15.37 4.25
CA GLY A 29 -11.07 -15.77 5.50
C GLY A 29 -10.53 -14.57 6.29
N ASN A 30 -9.92 -13.60 5.61
CA ASN A 30 -9.43 -12.39 6.24
C ASN A 30 -10.56 -11.47 6.76
N ASN A 31 -11.70 -11.41 6.05
CA ASN A 31 -12.89 -10.73 6.56
C ASN A 31 -13.42 -11.41 7.82
N PHE A 32 -13.50 -12.73 7.84
CA PHE A 32 -13.94 -13.48 9.02
C PHE A 32 -13.02 -13.25 10.23
N ALA A 33 -11.70 -13.29 10.03
CA ALA A 33 -10.72 -12.96 11.06
C ALA A 33 -10.93 -11.52 11.58
N THR A 34 -11.12 -10.56 10.67
CA THR A 34 -11.39 -9.16 11.00
C THR A 34 -12.70 -8.98 11.79
N PHE A 35 -13.78 -9.66 11.40
CA PHE A 35 -15.05 -9.62 12.14
C PHE A 35 -14.91 -10.22 13.55
N SER A 36 -14.09 -11.26 13.69
CA SER A 36 -13.80 -11.86 15.00
C SER A 36 -13.13 -10.86 15.95
N THR A 37 -12.27 -9.96 15.43
CA THR A 37 -11.61 -8.93 16.27
C THR A 37 -12.61 -7.99 16.97
N TYR A 38 -13.75 -7.70 16.35
CA TYR A 38 -14.82 -6.91 16.97
C TYR A 38 -15.39 -7.62 18.20
N TYR A 39 -15.70 -8.91 18.08
CA TYR A 39 -16.22 -9.70 19.19
C TYR A 39 -15.19 -9.87 20.30
N PHE A 40 -13.93 -10.09 19.96
CA PHE A 40 -12.82 -10.13 20.92
C PHE A 40 -12.65 -8.81 21.67
N PHE A 41 -12.75 -7.67 20.97
CA PHE A 41 -12.70 -6.35 21.60
C PHE A 41 -13.86 -6.15 22.59
N LEU A 42 -15.08 -6.54 22.22
CA LEU A 42 -16.23 -6.48 23.13
C LEU A 42 -16.07 -7.42 24.32
N LEU A 43 -15.52 -8.62 24.11
CA LEU A 43 -15.25 -9.58 25.16
C LEU A 43 -14.25 -9.03 26.16
N TRP A 44 -13.14 -8.45 25.69
CA TRP A 44 -12.19 -7.73 26.54
C TRP A 44 -12.89 -6.65 27.38
N GLY A 45 -13.66 -5.76 26.75
CA GLY A 45 -14.33 -4.66 27.45
C GLY A 45 -15.33 -5.11 28.52
N LYS A 46 -16.08 -6.20 28.26
CA LYS A 46 -17.04 -6.78 29.22
C LYS A 46 -16.36 -7.52 30.37
N THR A 47 -15.31 -8.28 30.07
CA THR A 47 -14.61 -9.12 31.07
C THR A 47 -13.70 -8.29 31.97
N ARG A 48 -13.12 -7.20 31.45
CA ARG A 48 -12.20 -6.34 32.18
C ARG A 48 -12.74 -5.83 33.52
N GLN A 49 -14.03 -5.49 33.60
CA GLN A 49 -14.65 -5.02 34.85
C GLN A 49 -14.75 -6.10 35.93
N LYS A 50 -14.77 -7.38 35.54
CA LYS A 50 -14.91 -8.52 36.46
C LYS A 50 -13.57 -9.02 37.00
N VAL A 51 -12.46 -8.60 36.40
CA VAL A 51 -11.12 -9.07 36.73
C VAL A 51 -10.46 -8.13 37.74
N ILE A 52 -9.87 -8.72 38.79
CA ILE A 52 -9.16 -7.99 39.85
C ILE A 52 -7.88 -7.32 39.29
N PHE A 53 -7.05 -8.07 38.56
CA PHE A 53 -5.80 -7.59 37.98
C PHE A 53 -6.00 -7.00 36.56
N GLN A 54 -6.68 -5.87 36.46
CA GLN A 54 -7.06 -5.25 35.18
C GLN A 54 -5.86 -4.93 34.27
N LYS A 55 -4.72 -4.46 34.83
CA LYS A 55 -3.52 -4.14 34.03
C LYS A 55 -2.90 -5.37 33.38
N LEU A 56 -2.83 -6.49 34.10
CA LEU A 56 -2.31 -7.74 33.56
C LEU A 56 -3.24 -8.28 32.47
N TRP A 57 -4.56 -8.20 32.68
CA TRP A 57 -5.55 -8.54 31.67
C TRP A 57 -5.38 -7.70 30.40
N ASP A 58 -5.28 -6.38 30.54
CA ASP A 58 -5.06 -5.48 29.40
C ASP A 58 -3.75 -5.82 28.64
N ALA A 59 -2.67 -6.13 29.36
CA ALA A 59 -1.41 -6.54 28.75
C ALA A 59 -1.53 -7.86 27.94
N LEU A 60 -2.26 -8.85 28.45
CA LEU A 60 -2.51 -10.12 27.75
C LEU A 60 -3.30 -9.90 26.45
N TRP A 61 -4.32 -9.04 26.47
CA TRP A 61 -5.11 -8.72 25.27
C TRP A 61 -4.31 -7.89 24.25
N ILE A 62 -3.44 -7.00 24.70
CA ILE A 62 -2.50 -6.28 23.82
C ILE A 62 -1.53 -7.28 23.19
N LEU A 63 -0.98 -8.22 23.94
CA LEU A 63 -0.11 -9.26 23.42
C LEU A 63 -0.83 -10.13 22.38
N LEU A 64 -2.09 -10.49 22.63
CA LEU A 64 -2.92 -11.21 21.66
C LEU A 64 -3.14 -10.41 20.38
N LEU A 65 -3.39 -9.10 20.49
CA LEU A 65 -3.57 -8.21 19.35
C LEU A 65 -2.29 -8.07 18.51
N ILE A 66 -1.13 -7.90 19.16
CA ILE A 66 0.17 -7.85 18.48
C ILE A 66 0.44 -9.19 17.78
N THR A 67 0.16 -10.30 18.45
CA THR A 67 0.31 -11.64 17.87
C THR A 67 -0.59 -11.80 16.64
N TYR A 68 -1.83 -11.32 16.69
CA TYR A 68 -2.74 -11.31 15.54
C TYR A 68 -2.18 -10.52 14.36
N TYR A 69 -1.60 -9.34 14.60
CA TYR A 69 -0.96 -8.55 13.54
C TYR A 69 0.21 -9.29 12.90
N MET A 70 1.13 -9.81 13.70
CA MET A 70 2.31 -10.54 13.20
C MET A 70 1.90 -11.82 12.45
N MET A 71 0.96 -12.59 13.00
CA MET A 71 0.47 -13.80 12.36
C MET A 71 -0.24 -13.51 11.05
N SER A 72 -0.93 -12.38 10.91
CA SER A 72 -1.58 -12.00 9.65
C SER A 72 -0.55 -11.80 8.54
N PHE A 73 0.55 -11.10 8.78
CA PHE A 73 1.65 -10.97 7.80
C PHE A 73 2.25 -12.32 7.43
N VAL A 74 2.50 -13.19 8.41
CA VAL A 74 3.07 -14.53 8.20
C VAL A 74 2.13 -15.42 7.40
N VAL A 75 0.84 -15.48 7.76
CA VAL A 75 -0.17 -16.30 7.09
C VAL A 75 -0.32 -15.88 5.63
N ILE A 76 -0.47 -14.58 5.36
CA ILE A 76 -0.61 -14.07 3.99
C ILE A 76 0.62 -14.37 3.16
N THR A 77 1.82 -14.18 3.71
CA THR A 77 3.08 -14.54 3.04
C THR A 77 3.12 -16.03 2.67
N LYS A 78 2.80 -16.91 3.62
CA LYS A 78 2.75 -18.35 3.39
C LYS A 78 1.71 -18.74 2.35
N VAL A 79 0.52 -18.13 2.39
CA VAL A 79 -0.57 -18.39 1.44
C VAL A 79 -0.17 -17.97 0.02
N VAL A 80 0.40 -16.78 -0.16
CA VAL A 80 0.83 -16.28 -1.48
C VAL A 80 1.86 -17.24 -2.11
N PHE A 81 2.85 -17.67 -1.33
CA PHE A 81 3.89 -18.60 -1.82
C PHE A 81 3.37 -20.04 -2.00
N ALA A 82 2.59 -20.58 -1.06
CA ALA A 82 2.03 -21.92 -1.18
C ALA A 82 1.08 -22.06 -2.38
N LEU A 83 0.30 -21.01 -2.66
CA LEU A 83 -0.62 -21.00 -3.80
C LEU A 83 0.04 -20.57 -5.10
N ASN A 84 1.31 -20.14 -5.10
CA ASN A 84 2.01 -19.56 -6.25
C ASN A 84 1.12 -18.55 -6.99
N LEU A 85 0.67 -17.52 -6.28
CA LEU A 85 -0.21 -16.50 -6.85
C LEU A 85 0.56 -15.60 -7.83
N PRO A 86 -0.03 -15.26 -8.99
CA PRO A 86 0.56 -14.26 -9.88
C PRO A 86 0.61 -12.87 -9.25
N PHE A 87 1.47 -12.01 -9.80
CA PHE A 87 1.78 -10.68 -9.24
C PHE A 87 0.54 -9.85 -8.87
N ALA A 88 -0.39 -9.62 -9.80
CA ALA A 88 -1.55 -8.76 -9.50
C ALA A 88 -2.48 -9.38 -8.44
N SER A 89 -2.71 -10.69 -8.52
CA SER A 89 -3.47 -11.44 -7.49
C SER A 89 -2.82 -11.35 -6.09
N ALA A 90 -1.49 -11.42 -6.02
CA ALA A 90 -0.75 -11.28 -4.77
C ALA A 90 -0.80 -9.85 -4.21
N VAL A 91 -0.69 -8.83 -5.07
CA VAL A 91 -0.86 -7.41 -4.70
C VAL A 91 -2.25 -7.17 -4.09
N ILE A 92 -3.31 -7.72 -4.70
CA ILE A 92 -4.68 -7.56 -4.18
C ILE A 92 -4.78 -8.09 -2.74
N ILE A 93 -4.34 -9.32 -2.49
CA ILE A 93 -4.43 -9.90 -1.13
C ILE A 93 -3.57 -9.13 -0.14
N THR A 94 -2.31 -8.84 -0.47
CA THR A 94 -1.38 -8.16 0.44
C THR A 94 -1.88 -6.76 0.81
N MET A 95 -2.33 -5.96 -0.18
CA MET A 95 -2.90 -4.64 0.06
C MET A 95 -4.19 -4.70 0.89
N GLU A 96 -5.10 -5.63 0.57
CA GLU A 96 -6.35 -5.81 1.33
C GLU A 96 -6.06 -6.23 2.78
N SER A 97 -5.09 -7.12 3.00
CA SER A 97 -4.68 -7.55 4.33
C SER A 97 -4.13 -6.39 5.16
N VAL A 98 -3.26 -5.56 4.59
CA VAL A 98 -2.77 -4.34 5.26
C VAL A 98 -3.92 -3.39 5.55
N ARG A 99 -4.84 -3.19 4.60
CA ARG A 99 -6.03 -2.34 4.80
C ARG A 99 -6.87 -2.82 6.00
N PHE A 100 -7.13 -4.12 6.11
CA PHE A 100 -7.87 -4.67 7.24
C PHE A 100 -7.13 -4.50 8.57
N LEU A 101 -5.82 -4.75 8.62
CA LEU A 101 -5.02 -4.55 9.82
C LEU A 101 -5.04 -3.08 10.30
N MET A 102 -4.88 -2.14 9.38
CA MET A 102 -4.95 -0.70 9.70
C MET A 102 -6.33 -0.33 10.24
N LYS A 103 -7.40 -0.89 9.67
CA LYS A 103 -8.77 -0.64 10.15
C LYS A 103 -9.04 -1.27 11.52
N VAL A 104 -8.59 -2.49 11.77
CA VAL A 104 -8.68 -3.12 13.10
C VAL A 104 -7.98 -2.25 14.14
N HIS A 105 -6.75 -1.81 13.85
CA HIS A 105 -6.00 -0.94 14.75
C HIS A 105 -6.75 0.38 15.01
N ALA A 106 -7.26 1.03 13.96
CA ALA A 106 -8.03 2.26 14.08
C ALA A 106 -9.28 2.10 14.95
N PHE A 107 -10.02 1.00 14.76
CA PHE A 107 -11.20 0.67 15.55
C PHE A 107 -10.86 0.45 17.03
N VAL A 108 -9.86 -0.38 17.32
CA VAL A 108 -9.44 -0.68 18.70
C VAL A 108 -8.92 0.57 19.38
N ARG A 109 -7.98 1.30 18.75
CA ARG A 109 -7.33 2.48 19.34
C ARG A 109 -8.30 3.64 19.60
N HIS A 110 -9.32 3.81 18.74
CA HIS A 110 -10.36 4.83 18.92
C HIS A 110 -11.33 4.48 20.06
N ASN A 111 -11.71 3.21 20.20
CA ASN A 111 -12.74 2.80 21.16
C ASN A 111 -12.19 2.37 22.52
N ALA A 112 -10.92 1.97 22.61
CA ALA A 112 -10.31 1.55 23.88
C ALA A 112 -10.39 2.63 24.98
N PRO A 113 -10.04 3.92 24.75
CA PRO A 113 -10.21 4.96 25.76
C PRO A 113 -11.65 5.14 26.21
N LYS A 114 -12.63 5.06 25.29
CA LYS A 114 -14.06 5.14 25.62
C LYS A 114 -14.49 4.01 26.55
N MET A 115 -14.01 2.79 26.29
CA MET A 115 -14.29 1.61 27.13
C MET A 115 -13.64 1.69 28.52
N LEU A 116 -12.50 2.37 28.63
CA LEU A 116 -11.79 2.60 29.90
C LEU A 116 -12.47 3.67 30.76
N HIS A 117 -12.98 4.75 30.14
CA HIS A 117 -13.53 5.90 30.87
C HIS A 117 -15.06 5.87 31.09
N ASN A 118 -15.87 5.32 30.17
CA ASN A 118 -17.34 5.34 30.30
C ASN A 118 -17.90 3.97 30.70
N SER A 119 -18.40 3.83 31.94
CA SER A 119 -18.95 2.58 32.49
C SER A 119 -20.40 2.27 32.03
N ASN A 120 -21.21 3.27 31.69
CA ASN A 120 -22.68 3.13 31.76
C ASN A 120 -23.42 3.01 30.41
N ASP A 121 -22.78 3.22 29.25
CA ASP A 121 -23.47 3.25 27.94
C ASP A 121 -22.76 2.36 26.87
N LYS A 122 -22.29 1.19 27.29
CA LYS A 122 -21.22 0.43 26.61
C LYS A 122 -21.61 -0.34 25.34
N THR A 123 -22.89 -0.61 25.10
CA THR A 123 -23.34 -1.57 24.06
C THR A 123 -24.09 -0.91 22.90
N THR A 124 -24.74 0.23 23.13
CA THR A 124 -25.41 1.05 22.11
C THR A 124 -24.41 1.82 21.23
N LEU A 125 -23.24 2.14 21.78
CA LEU A 125 -22.18 2.91 21.11
C LEU A 125 -21.46 2.14 19.99
N LEU A 126 -21.36 0.81 20.08
CA LEU A 126 -20.51 -0.01 19.20
C LEU A 126 -21.33 -1.01 18.36
N SER A 127 -22.30 -0.52 17.57
CA SER A 127 -23.05 -1.40 16.66
C SER A 127 -22.15 -2.12 15.65
N PHE A 128 -22.31 -3.44 15.50
CA PHE A 128 -21.59 -4.25 14.50
C PHE A 128 -21.83 -3.75 13.07
N SER A 129 -23.02 -3.20 12.79
CA SER A 129 -23.33 -2.59 11.49
C SER A 129 -22.43 -1.39 11.16
N ARG A 130 -22.12 -0.55 12.17
CA ARG A 130 -21.18 0.57 11.99
C ARG A 130 -19.76 0.08 11.75
N PHE A 131 -19.35 -0.97 12.44
CA PHE A 131 -18.05 -1.61 12.23
C PHE A 131 -17.93 -2.16 10.81
N ILE A 132 -18.91 -2.94 10.34
CA ILE A 132 -18.94 -3.44 8.95
C ILE A 132 -18.90 -2.28 7.94
N TYR A 133 -19.71 -1.25 8.14
CA TYR A 133 -19.71 -0.09 7.26
C TYR A 133 -18.31 0.56 7.20
N PHE A 134 -17.67 0.76 8.36
CA PHE A 134 -16.30 1.26 8.43
C PHE A 134 -15.31 0.37 7.68
N LEU A 135 -15.44 -0.96 7.74
CA LEU A 135 -14.53 -1.88 7.05
C LEU A 135 -14.54 -1.70 5.52
N TYR A 136 -15.66 -1.33 4.91
CA TYR A 136 -15.76 -1.23 3.46
C TYR A 136 -15.63 0.20 2.90
N ILE A 137 -15.94 1.25 3.67
CA ILE A 137 -15.77 2.64 3.18
C ILE A 137 -14.31 2.99 2.86
N PRO A 138 -14.05 3.92 1.93
CA PRO A 138 -12.70 4.29 1.50
C PRO A 138 -12.00 5.26 2.49
N THR A 139 -12.10 4.98 3.79
CA THR A 139 -11.29 5.63 4.84
C THR A 139 -10.84 4.57 5.83
N ILE A 140 -9.70 4.81 6.46
CA ILE A 140 -9.12 3.94 7.49
C ILE A 140 -9.09 4.60 8.86
N ILE A 141 -9.60 5.82 9.00
CA ILE A 141 -9.83 6.46 10.30
C ILE A 141 -11.22 6.08 10.80
N TYR A 142 -11.28 5.47 11.99
CA TYR A 142 -12.56 5.11 12.61
C TYR A 142 -13.25 6.36 13.21
N ARG A 143 -14.53 6.55 12.90
CA ARG A 143 -15.43 7.54 13.47
C ARG A 143 -16.80 6.90 13.69
N ASP A 144 -17.54 7.38 14.68
CA ASP A 144 -18.87 6.85 15.00
C ASP A 144 -19.91 7.19 13.92
N GLN A 145 -19.72 8.32 13.23
CA GLN A 145 -20.56 8.79 12.15
C GLN A 145 -19.72 9.35 11.00
N TYR A 146 -20.19 9.11 9.78
CA TYR A 146 -19.57 9.59 8.55
C TYR A 146 -20.58 10.37 7.72
N PRO A 147 -20.14 11.41 6.99
CA PRO A 147 -21.01 12.10 6.05
C PRO A 147 -21.50 11.12 4.99
N ARG A 148 -22.80 11.14 4.70
CA ARG A 148 -23.45 10.23 3.77
C ARG A 148 -24.19 10.94 2.65
N LEU A 149 -24.14 10.36 1.45
CA LEU A 149 -24.90 10.83 0.30
C LEU A 149 -26.33 10.33 0.34
N LYS A 150 -27.25 11.15 -0.19
CA LYS A 150 -28.69 10.82 -0.25
C LYS A 150 -28.99 9.69 -1.26
N LYS A 151 -28.32 9.69 -2.42
CA LYS A 151 -28.55 8.73 -3.51
C LYS A 151 -27.22 8.30 -4.16
N ILE A 152 -27.21 7.11 -4.74
CA ILE A 152 -26.10 6.59 -5.55
C ILE A 152 -26.28 7.10 -6.99
N ARG A 153 -25.25 7.71 -7.56
CA ARG A 153 -25.20 8.14 -8.96
C ARG A 153 -24.57 7.03 -9.80
N TRP A 154 -25.39 6.12 -10.33
CA TRP A 154 -24.92 4.97 -11.10
C TRP A 154 -24.09 5.34 -12.33
N GLY A 155 -24.44 6.42 -13.04
CA GLY A 155 -23.63 6.92 -14.15
C GLY A 155 -22.20 7.27 -13.73
N PHE A 156 -22.04 7.92 -12.57
CA PHE A 156 -20.72 8.22 -12.02
C PHE A 156 -19.93 6.94 -11.69
N VAL A 157 -20.57 5.95 -11.06
CA VAL A 157 -19.94 4.65 -10.78
C VAL A 157 -19.49 3.97 -12.07
N PHE A 158 -20.35 3.91 -13.08
CA PHE A 158 -20.04 3.31 -14.38
C PHE A 158 -18.83 4.00 -15.03
N PHE A 159 -18.78 5.33 -15.04
CA PHE A 159 -17.63 6.06 -15.58
C PHE A 159 -16.34 5.75 -14.82
N ARG A 160 -16.36 5.68 -13.48
CA ARG A 160 -15.17 5.30 -12.70
C ARG A 160 -14.73 3.85 -12.98
N LEU A 161 -15.67 2.91 -13.13
CA LEU A 161 -15.35 1.52 -13.48
C LEU A 161 -14.79 1.41 -14.91
N PHE A 162 -15.34 2.18 -15.84
CA PHE A 162 -14.84 2.28 -17.21
C PHE A 162 -13.40 2.81 -17.24
N GLU A 163 -13.09 3.87 -16.49
CA GLU A 163 -11.71 4.38 -16.35
C GLU A 163 -10.74 3.31 -15.85
N ILE A 164 -11.12 2.56 -14.80
CA ILE A 164 -10.31 1.46 -14.26
C ILE A 164 -10.04 0.40 -15.33
N ALA A 165 -11.07 -0.04 -16.06
CA ALA A 165 -10.93 -1.04 -17.10
C ALA A 165 -9.99 -0.58 -18.23
N ASN A 166 -10.12 0.66 -18.68
CA ASN A 166 -9.25 1.23 -19.71
C ASN A 166 -7.79 1.32 -19.25
N ILE A 167 -7.54 1.70 -18.00
CA ILE A 167 -6.17 1.78 -17.49
C ILE A 167 -5.54 0.40 -17.34
N ILE A 168 -6.29 -0.62 -16.89
CA ILE A 168 -5.79 -2.01 -16.84
C ILE A 168 -5.41 -2.50 -18.25
N ILE A 169 -6.26 -2.23 -19.24
CA ILE A 169 -5.95 -2.55 -20.64
C ILE A 169 -4.68 -1.80 -21.06
N PHE A 170 -4.63 -0.49 -20.86
CA PHE A 170 -3.47 0.34 -21.21
C PHE A 170 -2.16 -0.16 -20.58
N LEU A 171 -2.17 -0.52 -19.29
CA LEU A 171 -1.01 -1.07 -18.60
C LEU A 171 -0.58 -2.42 -19.17
N ALA A 172 -1.53 -3.27 -19.60
CA ALA A 172 -1.21 -4.53 -20.26
C ALA A 172 -0.52 -4.30 -21.62
N TYR A 173 -0.99 -3.33 -22.41
CA TYR A 173 -0.30 -2.90 -23.63
C TYR A 173 1.08 -2.33 -23.31
N TRP A 174 1.18 -1.43 -22.32
CA TRP A 174 2.45 -0.83 -21.91
C TRP A 174 3.46 -1.89 -21.50
N TYR A 175 3.06 -2.89 -20.73
CA TYR A 175 3.93 -3.99 -20.33
C TYR A 175 4.43 -4.82 -21.53
N GLU A 176 3.54 -5.18 -22.47
CA GLU A 176 3.91 -5.99 -23.65
C GLU A 176 4.80 -5.24 -24.65
N TYR A 177 4.54 -3.94 -24.87
CA TYR A 177 5.18 -3.17 -25.94
C TYR A 177 6.28 -2.23 -25.48
N VAL A 178 6.25 -1.79 -24.22
CA VAL A 178 7.28 -0.90 -23.66
C VAL A 178 8.20 -1.67 -22.73
N ILE A 179 7.68 -2.39 -21.73
CA ILE A 179 8.57 -3.04 -20.75
C ILE A 179 9.24 -4.28 -21.35
N THR A 180 8.44 -5.19 -21.95
CA THR A 180 8.96 -6.48 -22.41
C THR A 180 10.10 -6.36 -23.43
N PRO A 181 10.04 -5.53 -24.49
CA PRO A 181 11.11 -5.46 -25.48
C PRO A 181 12.46 -5.00 -24.92
N TYR A 182 12.47 -4.11 -23.92
CA TYR A 182 13.71 -3.59 -23.35
C TYR A 182 14.33 -4.56 -22.35
N PHE A 183 13.52 -5.30 -21.59
CA PHE A 183 14.03 -6.15 -20.50
C PHE A 183 13.99 -7.65 -20.83
N LYS A 184 13.35 -8.10 -21.90
CA LYS A 184 13.28 -9.54 -22.23
C LYS A 184 14.66 -10.18 -22.41
N GLU A 185 15.61 -9.43 -22.97
CA GLU A 185 16.99 -9.88 -23.15
C GLU A 185 17.91 -9.46 -22.00
N SER A 186 17.35 -8.97 -20.88
CA SER A 186 18.12 -8.69 -19.68
C SER A 186 18.90 -9.92 -19.21
N CYS A 187 20.18 -9.72 -18.93
CA CYS A 187 21.16 -10.74 -18.56
C CYS A 187 21.46 -11.83 -19.62
N LEU A 188 21.01 -11.70 -20.88
CA LEU A 188 21.57 -12.48 -22.00
C LEU A 188 22.86 -11.86 -22.55
N LYS A 189 23.04 -10.56 -22.31
CA LYS A 189 24.24 -9.77 -22.58
C LYS A 189 24.74 -9.17 -21.27
N THR A 190 26.05 -9.00 -21.14
CA THR A 190 26.68 -8.20 -20.09
C THR A 190 26.43 -6.72 -20.37
N TRP A 191 25.80 -6.02 -19.43
CA TRP A 191 25.54 -4.60 -19.55
C TRP A 191 26.72 -3.79 -19.02
N SER A 192 27.17 -2.80 -19.79
CA SER A 192 28.09 -1.79 -19.27
C SER A 192 27.37 -0.80 -18.36
N ALA A 193 28.08 -0.18 -17.43
CA ALA A 193 27.52 0.84 -16.55
C ALA A 193 26.85 2.01 -17.32
N LEU A 194 27.42 2.38 -18.47
CA LEU A 194 26.85 3.42 -19.35
C LEU A 194 25.52 2.97 -19.98
N GLU A 195 25.41 1.73 -20.45
CA GLU A 195 24.16 1.21 -21.02
C GLU A 195 23.04 1.13 -19.97
N VAL A 196 23.37 0.71 -18.75
CA VAL A 196 22.41 0.72 -17.63
C VAL A 196 21.97 2.14 -17.30
N PHE A 197 22.90 3.10 -17.29
CA PHE A 197 22.59 4.50 -17.05
C PHE A 197 21.69 5.11 -18.15
N LEU A 198 21.99 4.84 -19.42
CA LEU A 198 21.17 5.32 -20.54
C LEU A 198 19.77 4.72 -20.49
N LEU A 199 19.64 3.41 -20.27
CA LEU A 199 18.34 2.75 -20.10
C LEU A 199 17.56 3.35 -18.92
N PHE A 200 18.25 3.63 -17.81
CA PHE A 200 17.64 4.30 -16.67
C PHE A 200 17.08 5.67 -17.09
N ILE A 201 17.83 6.51 -17.79
CA ILE A 201 17.33 7.80 -18.25
C ILE A 201 16.11 7.66 -19.19
N GLU A 202 16.13 6.69 -20.11
CA GLU A 202 15.02 6.41 -21.02
C GLU A 202 13.73 6.03 -20.26
N PHE A 203 13.84 5.28 -19.17
CA PHE A 203 12.70 4.83 -18.37
C PHE A 203 12.16 5.85 -17.35
N CYS A 204 12.81 7.01 -17.16
CA CYS A 204 12.33 8.05 -16.24
C CYS A 204 10.90 8.51 -16.55
N ILE A 205 10.58 8.80 -17.81
CA ILE A 205 9.24 9.25 -18.22
C ILE A 205 8.23 8.09 -18.15
N PRO A 206 8.50 6.90 -18.73
CA PRO A 206 7.66 5.72 -18.54
C PRO A 206 7.30 5.42 -17.08
N ALA A 207 8.29 5.42 -16.19
CA ALA A 207 8.10 5.16 -14.77
C ALA A 207 7.18 6.19 -14.11
N TYR A 208 7.36 7.47 -14.45
CA TYR A 208 6.52 8.55 -13.96
C TYR A 208 5.07 8.41 -14.41
N VAL A 209 4.83 8.07 -15.68
CA VAL A 209 3.48 7.81 -16.21
C VAL A 209 2.82 6.64 -15.48
N ILE A 210 3.55 5.55 -15.23
CA ILE A 210 3.02 4.40 -14.48
C ILE A 210 2.57 4.81 -13.06
N ILE A 211 3.36 5.62 -12.35
CA ILE A 211 2.97 6.13 -11.04
C ILE A 211 1.69 6.97 -11.10
N TRP A 212 1.55 7.85 -12.10
CA TRP A 212 0.33 8.62 -12.31
C TRP A 212 -0.89 7.74 -12.58
N LEU A 213 -0.73 6.69 -13.39
CA LEU A 213 -1.81 5.74 -13.69
C LEU A 213 -2.20 4.92 -12.46
N MET A 214 -1.23 4.47 -11.66
CA MET A 214 -1.50 3.78 -10.40
C MET A 214 -2.23 4.69 -9.41
N PHE A 215 -1.76 5.94 -9.26
CA PHE A 215 -2.40 6.97 -8.46
C PHE A 215 -3.85 7.19 -8.87
N PHE A 216 -4.08 7.44 -10.16
CA PHE A 216 -5.41 7.73 -10.69
C PHE A 216 -6.34 6.52 -10.59
N THR A 217 -5.82 5.30 -10.79
CA THR A 217 -6.63 4.09 -10.67
C THR A 217 -7.06 3.87 -9.22
N VAL A 218 -6.12 3.93 -8.27
CA VAL A 218 -6.38 3.55 -6.86
C VAL A 218 -7.02 4.69 -6.07
N LEU A 219 -6.37 5.86 -6.02
CA LEU A 219 -6.78 6.97 -5.14
C LEU A 219 -7.90 7.81 -5.74
N HIS A 220 -8.01 7.85 -7.06
CA HIS A 220 -9.12 8.53 -7.72
C HIS A 220 -10.26 7.57 -8.06
N SER A 221 -10.07 6.67 -9.01
CA SER A 221 -11.17 5.93 -9.62
C SER A 221 -11.79 4.88 -8.68
N ILE A 222 -10.96 4.00 -8.10
CA ILE A 222 -11.43 2.94 -7.18
C ILE A 222 -12.05 3.55 -5.92
N GLN A 223 -11.36 4.47 -5.24
CA GLN A 223 -11.88 5.06 -4.01
C GLN A 223 -13.16 5.87 -4.23
N ASN A 224 -13.29 6.62 -5.34
CA ASN A 224 -14.54 7.30 -5.66
C ASN A 224 -15.67 6.33 -6.05
N ALA A 225 -15.37 5.25 -6.77
CA ALA A 225 -16.37 4.23 -7.11
C ALA A 225 -16.92 3.56 -5.83
N VAL A 226 -16.03 3.10 -4.96
CA VAL A 226 -16.39 2.49 -3.66
C VAL A 226 -17.11 3.50 -2.77
N GLY A 227 -16.62 4.74 -2.72
CA GLY A 227 -17.26 5.82 -1.96
C GLY A 227 -18.68 6.13 -2.44
N GLU A 228 -18.93 6.14 -3.75
CA GLU A 228 -20.27 6.32 -4.30
C GLU A 228 -21.19 5.12 -4.01
N LEU A 229 -20.72 3.89 -4.23
CA LEU A 229 -21.48 2.66 -3.96
C LEU A 229 -21.91 2.55 -2.50
N LEU A 230 -21.03 2.95 -1.57
CA LEU A 230 -21.30 2.92 -0.14
C LEU A 230 -21.95 4.21 0.39
N ARG A 231 -22.25 5.19 -0.48
CA ARG A 231 -22.78 6.51 -0.13
C ARG A 231 -21.91 7.28 0.87
N PHE A 232 -20.59 7.09 0.81
CA PHE A 232 -19.62 7.86 1.58
C PHE A 232 -19.43 9.26 0.97
N GLY A 233 -19.60 10.28 1.82
CA GLY A 233 -19.60 11.69 1.41
C GLY A 233 -18.24 12.38 1.49
N ASP A 234 -17.31 11.89 2.31
CA ASP A 234 -15.97 12.46 2.42
C ASP A 234 -15.08 11.88 1.31
N ARG A 235 -14.70 12.69 0.34
CA ARG A 235 -13.99 12.23 -0.86
C ARG A 235 -12.62 12.88 -1.05
N LEU A 236 -12.12 13.51 -0.01
CA LEU A 236 -10.79 14.11 -0.03
C LEU A 236 -9.73 13.05 0.25
N PHE A 237 -9.48 12.20 -0.74
CA PHE A 237 -8.52 11.11 -0.64
C PHE A 237 -7.07 11.54 -0.89
N TYR A 238 -6.90 12.63 -1.64
CA TYR A 238 -5.64 13.25 -2.00
C TYR A 238 -5.87 14.74 -2.26
N ALA A 239 -4.79 15.51 -2.22
CA ALA A 239 -4.77 16.93 -2.59
C ALA A 239 -3.82 17.17 -3.78
N ASP A 240 -3.55 18.43 -4.12
CA ASP A 240 -2.68 18.88 -5.20
C ASP A 240 -1.19 18.57 -4.94
N TRP A 241 -0.85 17.27 -4.90
CA TRP A 241 0.49 16.79 -4.58
C TRP A 241 1.51 17.09 -5.68
N TRP A 242 1.06 17.30 -6.91
CA TRP A 242 1.91 17.70 -8.04
C TRP A 242 2.46 19.13 -7.89
N ASN A 243 1.81 19.98 -7.09
CA ASN A 243 2.27 21.35 -6.79
C ASN A 243 3.18 21.42 -5.55
N CYS A 244 3.60 20.29 -4.99
CA CYS A 244 4.46 20.29 -3.79
C CYS A 244 5.84 20.86 -4.10
N THR A 245 6.35 21.69 -3.18
CA THR A 245 7.71 22.25 -3.25
C THR A 245 8.68 21.54 -2.30
N ASN A 246 8.19 20.66 -1.44
CA ASN A 246 9.01 19.86 -0.54
C ASN A 246 8.37 18.50 -0.27
N VAL A 247 9.21 17.58 0.18
CA VAL A 247 8.85 16.19 0.48
C VAL A 247 7.80 16.08 1.60
N GLN A 248 7.81 16.99 2.57
CA GLN A 248 6.84 16.97 3.67
C GLN A 248 5.41 17.28 3.21
N GLN A 249 5.24 18.23 2.27
CA GLN A 249 3.95 18.51 1.67
C GLN A 249 3.45 17.31 0.88
N TYR A 250 4.32 16.65 0.12
CA TYR A 250 3.94 15.46 -0.64
C TYR A 250 3.39 14.35 0.24
N TYR A 251 4.09 13.99 1.32
CA TYR A 251 3.61 12.93 2.22
C TYR A 251 2.24 13.23 2.83
N LYS A 252 1.86 14.51 2.94
CA LYS A 252 0.53 14.92 3.41
C LYS A 252 -0.53 14.93 2.31
N LYS A 253 -0.15 15.19 1.05
CA LYS A 253 -1.11 15.42 -0.05
C LYS A 253 -1.32 14.21 -0.95
N TRP A 254 -0.32 13.33 -1.13
CA TRP A 254 -0.36 12.22 -2.09
C TRP A 254 -1.48 11.21 -1.81
N ASN A 255 -1.48 10.66 -0.59
CA ASN A 255 -2.46 9.68 -0.13
C ASN A 255 -2.87 10.05 1.29
N MET A 256 -3.87 10.92 1.39
CA MET A 256 -4.36 11.44 2.67
C MET A 256 -4.96 10.33 3.52
N VAL A 257 -5.56 9.31 2.90
CA VAL A 257 -6.15 8.17 3.63
C VAL A 257 -5.10 7.45 4.49
N ILE A 258 -3.96 7.11 3.91
CA ILE A 258 -2.83 6.47 4.63
C ILE A 258 -2.08 7.49 5.49
N GLY A 259 -1.87 8.70 4.96
CA GLY A 259 -1.16 9.78 5.64
C GLY A 259 -1.82 10.16 6.97
N ASP A 260 -3.14 10.30 6.99
CA ASP A 260 -3.91 10.63 8.20
C ASP A 260 -3.86 9.50 9.23
N TRP A 261 -3.87 8.24 8.79
CA TRP A 261 -3.75 7.09 9.69
C TRP A 261 -2.38 7.02 10.34
N LEU A 262 -1.32 7.15 9.53
CA LEU A 262 0.05 7.19 10.01
C LEU A 262 0.26 8.36 10.97
N TYR A 263 -0.30 9.53 10.65
CA TYR A 263 -0.25 10.68 11.52
C TYR A 263 -0.99 10.44 12.86
N THR A 264 -2.23 9.94 12.79
CA THR A 264 -3.12 9.81 13.95
C THR A 264 -2.69 8.71 14.91
N TYR A 265 -2.30 7.54 14.38
CA TYR A 265 -2.10 6.34 15.19
C TYR A 265 -0.63 5.98 15.41
N ILE A 266 0.29 6.47 14.56
CA ILE A 266 1.72 6.22 14.72
C ILE A 266 2.43 7.48 15.20
N TYR A 267 2.42 8.55 14.39
CA TYR A 267 3.17 9.77 14.72
C TYR A 267 2.71 10.40 16.03
N LYS A 268 1.40 10.59 16.21
CA LYS A 268 0.83 11.23 17.39
C LYS A 268 1.06 10.41 18.66
N ASP A 269 0.81 9.10 18.62
CA ASP A 269 1.06 8.21 19.76
C ASP A 269 2.56 8.13 20.10
N MET A 270 3.45 8.12 19.10
CA MET A 270 4.89 8.23 19.32
C MET A 270 5.28 9.56 19.98
N TYR A 271 4.68 10.66 19.55
CA TYR A 271 5.00 12.02 20.03
C TYR A 271 4.43 12.34 21.40
N GLU A 272 3.25 11.82 21.73
CA GLU A 272 2.53 12.14 22.97
C GLU A 272 2.77 11.10 24.08
N ILE A 273 2.92 9.81 23.72
CA ILE A 273 2.93 8.72 24.70
C ILE A 273 4.33 8.11 24.84
N ILE A 274 4.95 7.70 23.73
CA ILE A 274 6.19 6.89 23.77
C ILE A 274 7.43 7.77 23.95
N SER A 275 7.53 8.88 23.23
CA SER A 275 8.64 9.83 23.33
C SER A 275 8.12 11.27 23.34
N PRO A 276 7.59 11.73 24.50
CA PRO A 276 7.02 13.05 24.67
C PRO A 276 7.94 14.16 24.13
N GLY A 277 7.45 14.93 23.16
CA GLY A 277 8.17 16.08 22.62
C GLY A 277 9.17 15.78 21.49
N ASN A 278 9.52 14.51 21.23
CA ASN A 278 10.50 14.16 20.19
C ASN A 278 9.86 14.04 18.80
N ARG A 279 9.77 15.18 18.10
CA ARG A 279 9.19 15.25 16.74
C ARG A 279 9.95 14.43 15.70
N ASN A 280 11.27 14.31 15.85
CA ASN A 280 12.11 13.65 14.85
C ASN A 280 11.96 12.13 14.93
N LEU A 281 11.95 11.58 16.14
CA LEU A 281 11.74 10.15 16.35
C LEU A 281 10.37 9.71 15.80
N GLY A 282 9.30 10.48 16.09
CA GLY A 282 7.98 10.20 15.54
C GLY A 282 7.95 10.16 14.01
N LYS A 283 8.64 11.10 13.33
CA LYS A 283 8.75 11.11 11.86
C LYS A 283 9.52 9.90 11.33
N ILE A 284 10.68 9.61 11.91
CA ILE A 284 11.54 8.50 11.48
C ILE A 284 10.80 7.17 11.62
N VAL A 285 10.17 6.92 12.78
CA VAL A 285 9.40 5.69 13.03
C VAL A 285 8.23 5.56 12.05
N THR A 286 7.51 6.66 11.79
CA THR A 286 6.38 6.65 10.85
C THR A 286 6.83 6.29 9.43
N VAL A 287 7.91 6.89 8.94
CA VAL A 287 8.44 6.57 7.60
C VAL A 287 9.01 5.16 7.54
N LEU A 288 9.70 4.71 8.58
CA LEU A 288 10.27 3.36 8.65
C LEU A 288 9.16 2.29 8.61
N ILE A 289 8.10 2.44 9.41
CA ILE A 289 6.95 1.53 9.38
C ILE A 289 6.32 1.51 7.99
N SER A 290 6.12 2.68 7.38
CA SER A 290 5.63 2.76 6.00
C SER A 290 6.54 2.02 5.03
N ALA A 291 7.85 2.23 5.09
CA ALA A 291 8.82 1.62 4.19
C ALA A 291 8.86 0.09 4.32
N LEU A 292 8.81 -0.44 5.55
CA LEU A 292 8.76 -1.88 5.81
C LEU A 292 7.50 -2.53 5.22
N VAL A 293 6.34 -1.87 5.33
CA VAL A 293 5.09 -2.40 4.77
C VAL A 293 5.11 -2.37 3.24
N HIS A 294 5.64 -1.30 2.61
CA HIS A 294 5.80 -1.26 1.15
C HIS A 294 6.75 -2.36 0.67
N GLU A 295 7.89 -2.52 1.34
CA GLU A 295 8.87 -3.57 1.03
C GLU A 295 8.26 -4.97 1.17
N TRP A 296 7.47 -5.20 2.21
CA TRP A 296 6.75 -6.46 2.40
C TRP A 296 5.73 -6.73 1.28
N ILE A 297 4.90 -5.73 0.91
CA ILE A 297 3.93 -5.88 -0.19
C ILE A 297 4.67 -6.24 -1.49
N CYS A 298 5.74 -5.53 -1.82
CA CYS A 298 6.51 -5.80 -3.04
C CYS A 298 7.16 -7.18 -3.00
N THR A 299 7.88 -7.51 -1.93
CA THR A 299 8.59 -8.79 -1.77
C THR A 299 7.65 -10.00 -1.88
N VAL A 300 6.51 -9.94 -1.19
CA VAL A 300 5.53 -11.03 -1.21
C VAL A 300 4.85 -11.12 -2.57
N SER A 301 4.56 -9.98 -3.22
CA SER A 301 3.88 -9.97 -4.51
C SER A 301 4.78 -10.42 -5.67
N THR A 302 6.07 -10.11 -5.62
CA THR A 302 7.03 -10.51 -6.66
C THR A 302 7.61 -11.91 -6.45
N GLY A 303 7.63 -12.41 -5.20
CA GLY A 303 8.19 -13.73 -4.88
C GLY A 303 9.68 -13.71 -4.54
N TYR A 304 10.29 -12.54 -4.40
CA TYR A 304 11.71 -12.37 -4.11
C TYR A 304 11.97 -11.07 -3.36
N PHE A 305 13.06 -11.03 -2.59
CA PHE A 305 13.45 -9.87 -1.81
C PHE A 305 14.43 -8.97 -2.58
N LEU A 306 14.03 -7.72 -2.80
CA LEU A 306 14.83 -6.67 -3.44
C LEU A 306 14.60 -5.35 -2.68
N PRO A 307 15.45 -5.02 -1.68
CA PRO A 307 15.17 -3.96 -0.70
C PRO A 307 15.37 -2.54 -1.25
N LEU A 308 14.43 -2.06 -2.07
CA LEU A 308 14.50 -0.71 -2.67
C LEU A 308 13.69 0.33 -1.90
N HIS A 309 12.57 -0.05 -1.27
CA HIS A 309 11.68 0.92 -0.63
C HIS A 309 12.29 1.48 0.66
N ILE A 310 12.97 0.64 1.44
CA ILE A 310 13.64 1.03 2.69
C ILE A 310 14.69 2.13 2.44
N PRO A 311 15.71 1.93 1.58
CA PRO A 311 16.71 2.97 1.32
C PRO A 311 16.10 4.20 0.64
N LEU A 312 15.16 4.04 -0.29
CA LEU A 312 14.56 5.17 -1.00
C LEU A 312 13.73 6.08 -0.09
N MET A 313 12.91 5.52 0.81
CA MET A 313 12.13 6.29 1.77
C MET A 313 13.01 6.89 2.88
N THR A 314 14.10 6.21 3.26
CA THR A 314 15.11 6.76 4.18
C THR A 314 15.82 7.96 3.55
N PHE A 315 16.25 7.83 2.29
CA PHE A 315 16.83 8.93 1.52
C PHE A 315 15.85 10.11 1.40
N SER A 316 14.58 9.83 1.07
CA SER A 316 13.52 10.84 1.04
C SER A 316 13.37 11.56 2.39
N THR A 317 13.57 10.86 3.51
CA THR A 317 13.58 11.46 4.86
C THR A 317 14.78 12.35 5.08
N ILE A 318 15.97 11.97 4.62
CA ILE A 318 17.15 12.84 4.65
C ILE A 318 16.89 14.10 3.82
N CYS A 319 16.32 13.97 2.63
CA CYS A 319 15.93 15.09 1.78
C CYS A 319 14.92 16.04 2.46
N MET A 320 13.99 15.53 3.28
CA MET A 320 13.09 16.38 4.09
C MET A 320 13.85 17.33 5.04
N TYR A 321 15.02 16.90 5.55
CA TYR A 321 15.84 17.71 6.45
C TYR A 321 16.84 18.58 5.70
N ALA A 322 17.44 18.08 4.63
CA ALA A 322 18.43 18.80 3.83
C ALA A 322 17.81 19.95 3.01
N PHE A 323 16.64 19.73 2.40
CA PHE A 323 15.98 20.71 1.53
C PHE A 323 14.82 21.41 2.25
N ARG A 324 15.08 21.98 3.43
CA ARG A 324 14.09 22.82 4.14
C ARG A 324 13.97 24.19 3.48
N VAL A 325 13.23 24.26 2.38
CA VAL A 325 12.99 25.54 1.71
C VAL A 325 11.72 26.20 2.27
N LYS A 326 11.86 27.45 2.73
CA LYS A 326 10.76 28.23 3.33
C LYS A 326 9.78 28.79 2.30
N GLU A 327 10.15 28.87 1.03
CA GLU A 327 9.37 29.55 0.00
C GLU A 327 8.83 28.60 -1.08
N TYR A 328 7.62 28.91 -1.54
CA TYR A 328 7.00 28.29 -2.70
C TYR A 328 7.73 28.78 -3.96
N SER A 329 8.70 28.00 -4.41
CA SER A 329 9.42 28.27 -5.65
C SER A 329 9.08 27.22 -6.70
N THR A 330 8.80 27.67 -7.92
CA THR A 330 8.64 26.82 -9.10
C THR A 330 9.87 25.92 -9.30
N ALA A 331 11.08 26.41 -9.01
CA ALA A 331 12.29 25.61 -9.10
C ALA A 331 12.28 24.43 -8.12
N ASN A 332 11.80 24.64 -6.89
CA ASN A 332 11.67 23.56 -5.91
C ASN A 332 10.62 22.53 -6.33
N ASN A 333 9.53 22.97 -6.96
CA ASN A 333 8.53 22.07 -7.51
C ASN A 333 9.13 21.20 -8.65
N ILE A 334 9.91 21.80 -9.55
CA ILE A 334 10.60 21.07 -10.63
C ILE A 334 11.59 20.05 -10.06
N VAL A 335 12.45 20.45 -9.12
CA VAL A 335 13.38 19.54 -8.43
C VAL A 335 12.63 18.39 -7.76
N TYR A 336 11.50 18.68 -7.14
CA TYR A 336 10.67 17.70 -6.47
C TYR A 336 10.03 16.70 -7.47
N ILE A 337 9.52 17.18 -8.60
CA ILE A 337 9.01 16.32 -9.67
C ILE A 337 10.11 15.40 -10.20
N ILE A 338 11.30 15.93 -10.45
CA ILE A 338 12.47 15.14 -10.87
C ILE A 338 12.79 14.06 -9.81
N MET A 339 12.72 14.39 -8.52
CA MET A 339 12.94 13.42 -7.45
C MET A 339 11.91 12.27 -7.46
N ILE A 340 10.62 12.58 -7.70
CA ILE A 340 9.59 11.54 -7.88
C ILE A 340 9.93 10.67 -9.10
N MET A 341 10.27 11.30 -10.24
CA MET A 341 10.61 10.58 -11.46
C MET A 341 11.76 9.60 -11.22
N LEU A 342 12.87 10.07 -10.64
CA LEU A 342 14.03 9.25 -10.32
C LEU A 342 13.70 8.13 -9.35
N GLY A 343 12.99 8.42 -8.25
CA GLY A 343 12.61 7.39 -7.26
C GLY A 343 11.68 6.32 -7.85
N SER A 344 10.70 6.74 -8.65
CA SER A 344 9.79 5.83 -9.35
C SER A 344 10.51 4.92 -10.33
N ASN A 345 11.50 5.47 -11.02
CA ASN A 345 12.27 4.78 -12.02
C ASN A 345 13.20 3.74 -11.40
N ILE A 346 13.86 4.06 -10.27
CA ILE A 346 14.65 3.09 -9.51
C ILE A 346 13.78 1.86 -9.17
N ILE A 347 12.57 2.07 -8.68
CA ILE A 347 11.68 0.95 -8.35
C ILE A 347 11.35 0.16 -9.63
N ILE A 348 10.76 0.80 -10.63
CA ILE A 348 10.22 0.10 -11.80
C ILE A 348 11.32 -0.63 -12.59
N THR A 349 12.45 0.04 -12.84
CA THR A 349 13.54 -0.50 -13.66
C THR A 349 14.25 -1.66 -12.96
N PHE A 350 14.60 -1.53 -11.68
CA PHE A 350 15.29 -2.62 -10.98
C PHE A 350 14.39 -3.84 -10.72
N TYR A 351 13.10 -3.63 -10.39
CA TYR A 351 12.17 -4.76 -10.30
C TYR A 351 11.94 -5.42 -11.66
N ALA A 352 11.88 -4.66 -12.76
CA ALA A 352 11.79 -5.21 -14.10
C ALA A 352 13.03 -6.05 -14.46
N PHE A 353 14.23 -5.50 -14.27
CA PHE A 353 15.49 -6.23 -14.47
C PHE A 353 15.51 -7.56 -13.72
N GLU A 354 15.22 -7.52 -12.42
CA GLU A 354 15.20 -8.71 -11.58
C GLU A 354 14.15 -9.74 -12.05
N HIS A 355 12.97 -9.25 -12.43
CA HIS A 355 11.89 -10.11 -12.94
C HIS A 355 12.30 -10.86 -14.21
N PHE A 356 12.83 -10.14 -15.23
CA PHE A 356 13.22 -10.77 -16.49
C PHE A 356 14.49 -11.64 -16.35
N THR A 357 15.41 -11.27 -15.46
CA THR A 357 16.57 -12.11 -15.13
C THR A 357 16.13 -13.48 -14.60
N ARG A 358 15.13 -13.51 -13.71
CA ARG A 358 14.56 -14.76 -13.18
C ARG A 358 13.82 -15.58 -14.22
N LEU A 359 13.16 -14.93 -15.19
CA LEU A 359 12.50 -15.62 -16.30
C LEU A 359 13.53 -16.30 -17.21
N ASN A 360 14.68 -15.66 -17.44
CA ASN A 360 15.76 -16.18 -18.28
C ASN A 360 16.60 -17.27 -17.55
N PHE A 361 16.74 -17.19 -16.22
CA PHE A 361 17.50 -18.15 -15.41
C PHE A 361 16.66 -18.86 -14.32
N PRO A 362 15.73 -19.75 -14.70
CA PRO A 362 14.79 -20.38 -13.77
C PRO A 362 15.44 -21.40 -12.81
N SER A 363 16.68 -21.82 -13.07
CA SER A 363 17.42 -22.79 -12.24
C SER A 363 17.89 -22.21 -10.90
N ASN A 364 18.04 -20.88 -10.80
CA ASN A 364 18.53 -20.23 -9.59
C ASN A 364 17.36 -19.66 -8.76
N LYS A 365 16.77 -20.49 -7.89
CA LYS A 365 15.61 -20.12 -7.05
C LYS A 365 15.98 -19.37 -5.76
N GLN A 366 17.10 -18.64 -5.74
CA GLN A 366 17.47 -17.86 -4.57
C GLN A 366 16.40 -16.80 -4.26
N PHE A 367 16.03 -16.68 -2.98
CA PHE A 367 15.06 -15.68 -2.52
C PHE A 367 15.63 -14.25 -2.61
N VAL A 368 16.95 -14.11 -2.49
CA VAL A 368 17.68 -12.85 -2.66
C VAL A 368 17.85 -12.55 -4.16
N SER A 369 17.90 -11.27 -4.52
CA SER A 369 18.04 -10.79 -5.89
C SER A 369 19.21 -11.44 -6.65
N LEU A 370 18.94 -11.90 -7.87
CA LEU A 370 19.89 -12.52 -8.80
C LEU A 370 20.70 -11.50 -9.60
N PHE A 371 20.15 -10.29 -9.78
CA PHE A 371 20.82 -9.21 -10.50
C PHE A 371 22.22 -8.93 -9.95
N TRP A 372 22.38 -8.95 -8.63
CA TRP A 372 23.65 -8.72 -7.95
C TRP A 372 24.58 -9.94 -7.94
N THR A 373 24.04 -11.15 -8.10
CA THR A 373 24.82 -12.39 -7.92
C THR A 373 25.36 -12.98 -9.22
N ASN A 374 24.71 -12.72 -10.36
CA ASN A 374 25.09 -13.33 -11.65
C ASN A 374 26.01 -12.45 -12.53
N ASN A 375 26.64 -11.40 -11.98
CA ASN A 375 27.53 -10.48 -12.73
C ASN A 375 26.89 -9.93 -14.03
N CYS A 376 25.58 -9.65 -14.03
CA CYS A 376 24.89 -9.12 -15.22
C CYS A 376 25.37 -7.73 -15.65
N VAL A 377 25.99 -6.99 -14.74
CA VAL A 377 26.56 -5.66 -14.97
C VAL A 377 28.06 -5.73 -14.70
N THR A 378 28.85 -5.33 -15.69
CA THR A 378 30.27 -5.03 -15.50
C THR A 378 30.37 -3.57 -15.07
N LEU A 379 30.72 -3.36 -13.80
CA LEU A 379 30.93 -2.03 -13.22
C LEU A 379 32.13 -1.31 -13.83
#